data_AF-A0A653CHB1-F1
#
_entry.id   AF-A0A653CHB1-F1
#
_cell.length_a   1.000
_cell.length_b   1.000
_cell.length_c   1.000
_cell.angle_alpha   90.00
_cell.angle_beta   90.00
_cell.angle_gamma   90.00
#
_symmetry.space_group_name_H-M   'P 1'
#
loop_
_entity.id
_entity.type
_entity.pdbx_description
1 polymer ?
#
loop_
_entity_poly.entity_id
_entity_poly.type
_entity_poly.pdbx_seq_one_letter_code
_entity_poly.pdbx_strand_id
1 'polypeptide(L)' 'TTIGGGKISNLRFADDTTFIAASQEELVALSNILEQYSAAYGLGINYNKTKIESTIIIEQ' A
#
# COMPACT_ATOMS: atom_id res chain seq x y z
N THR A 1 -11.88 -20.75 8.80
CA THR A 1 -11.43 -20.33 10.14
C THR A 1 -12.60 -20.27 11.09
N THR A 2 -12.42 -20.78 12.31
CA THR A 2 -13.42 -20.72 13.38
C THR A 2 -12.82 -19.92 14.52
N ILE A 3 -13.38 -18.75 14.83
CA ILE A 3 -12.99 -17.95 16.00
C ILE A 3 -14.18 -18.00 16.96
N GLY A 4 -13.94 -18.37 18.22
CA GLY A 4 -15.00 -18.48 19.23
C GLY A 4 -16.12 -19.48 18.89
N GLY A 5 -15.83 -20.52 18.10
CA GLY A 5 -16.84 -21.52 17.69
C GLY A 5 -17.71 -21.13 16.49
N GLY A 6 -17.63 -19.89 16.00
CA GLY A 6 -18.35 -19.44 14.80
C GLY A 6 -17.54 -19.62 13.51
N LYS A 7 -18.15 -20.23 12.48
CA LYS A 7 -17.54 -20.35 11.15
C LYS A 7 -17.47 -18.96 10.49
N ILE A 8 -16.26 -18.46 10.28
CA ILE A 8 -16.05 -17.24 9.50
C ILE A 8 -16.06 -17.63 8.01
N SER A 9 -17.06 -17.13 7.29
CA SER A 9 -17.26 -17.38 5.85
C SER A 9 -16.75 -16.26 4.95
N ASN A 10 -16.51 -15.06 5.49
CA ASN A 10 -16.17 -13.89 4.68
C ASN A 10 -15.16 -13.01 5.42
N LEU A 11 -13.86 -13.30 5.25
CA LEU A 11 -12.76 -12.49 5.78
C LEU A 11 -12.26 -11.56 4.66
N ARG A 12 -12.25 -10.25 4.90
CA ARG A 12 -11.65 -9.27 3.98
C ARG A 12 -10.40 -8.70 4.64
N PHE A 13 -9.30 -8.65 3.90
CA PHE A 13 -8.10 -7.92 4.27
C PHE A 13 -8.12 -6.55 3.60
N ALA A 14 -7.72 -5.50 4.31
CA ALA A 14 -7.47 -4.19 3.72
C ALA A 14 -6.01 -4.14 3.24
N ASP A 15 -5.79 -3.69 2.01
CA ASP A 15 -4.51 -3.66 1.29
C ASP A 15 -4.01 -2.24 0.98
N ASP A 16 -4.77 -1.20 1.35
CA ASP A 16 -4.43 0.18 1.07
C ASP A 16 -3.13 0.61 1.79
N THR A 17 -2.17 1.16 1.03
CA THR A 17 -0.87 1.64 1.52
C THR A 17 -0.61 3.06 1.02
N THR A 18 -0.15 3.95 1.90
CA THR A 18 0.19 5.35 1.58
C THR A 18 1.65 5.66 1.90
N PHE A 19 2.37 6.28 0.96
CA PHE A 19 3.75 6.74 1.15
C PHE A 19 3.81 8.27 1.27
N ILE A 20 4.79 8.75 2.04
CA ILE A 20 5.13 10.17 2.15
C ILE A 20 6.62 10.31 1.88
N ALA A 21 6.98 11.23 0.98
CA ALA A 21 8.36 11.52 0.61
C ALA A 21 8.54 13.04 0.41
N ALA A 22 9.78 13.53 0.49
CA ALA A 22 10.05 14.96 0.30
C ALA A 22 10.11 15.35 -1.18
N SER A 23 10.22 14.37 -2.09
CA SER A 23 10.29 14.58 -3.53
C SER A 23 9.57 13.49 -4.32
N GLN A 24 9.29 13.79 -5.60
CA GLN A 24 8.69 12.83 -6.52
C GLN A 24 9.66 11.67 -6.84
N GLU A 25 10.94 11.96 -6.92
CA GLU A 25 12.00 10.98 -7.19
C GLU A 25 12.11 9.97 -6.04
N GLU A 26 12.03 10.43 -4.79
CA GLU A 26 11.98 9.54 -3.63
C GLU A 26 10.70 8.69 -3.62
N LEU A 27 9.55 9.27 -3.99
CA LEU A 27 8.30 8.52 -4.09
C LEU A 27 8.39 7.41 -5.15
N VAL A 28 9.05 7.68 -6.29
CA VAL A 28 9.31 6.68 -7.34
C VAL A 28 10.24 5.59 -6.82
N ALA A 29 11.32 5.95 -6.11
CA ALA A 29 12.23 4.97 -5.52
C ALA A 29 11.52 4.06 -4.51
N LEU A 30 10.68 4.62 -3.63
CA LEU A 30 9.86 3.87 -2.68
C LEU A 30 8.86 2.94 -3.39
N SER A 31 8.21 3.42 -4.46
CA SER A 31 7.28 2.61 -5.25
C SER A 31 7.97 1.38 -5.86
N ASN A 32 9.18 1.55 -6.41
CA ASN A 32 9.95 0.44 -6.98
C ASN A 32 10.34 -0.59 -5.92
N ILE A 33 10.71 -0.13 -4.73
CA ILE A 33 11.03 -1.02 -3.60
C ILE A 33 9.78 -1.80 -3.18
N LEU A 34 8.63 -1.12 -3.03
CA LEU A 34 7.38 -1.79 -2.68
C LEU A 34 7.01 -2.86 -3.71
N GLU A 35 7.12 -2.56 -5.00
CA GLU A 35 6.78 -3.51 -6.07
C GLU A 35 7.67 -4.77 -6.01
N GLN A 36 8.97 -4.61 -5.77
CA GLN A 36 9.88 -5.75 -5.61
C GLN A 36 9.52 -6.62 -4.40
N TYR A 37 9.26 -6.00 -3.25
CA TYR A 37 8.87 -6.72 -2.04
C TYR A 37 7.50 -7.38 -2.20
N SER A 38 6.52 -6.69 -2.79
CA SER A 38 5.18 -7.24 -3.00
C SER A 38 5.26 -8.47 -3.93
N ALA A 39 6.04 -8.38 -5.01
CA ALA A 39 6.25 -9.49 -5.94
C ALA A 39 6.87 -10.72 -5.26
N ALA A 40 7.79 -10.53 -4.31
CA ALA A 40 8.36 -11.62 -3.52
C ALA A 40 7.32 -12.36 -2.66
N TYR A 41 6.25 -11.68 -2.25
CA TYR A 41 5.09 -12.27 -1.57
C TYR A 41 3.94 -12.68 -2.51
N GLY A 42 4.15 -12.62 -3.84
CA GLY A 42 3.12 -12.95 -4.84
C GLY A 42 2.00 -11.90 -4.94
N LEU A 43 2.26 -10.68 -4.47
CA LEU A 43 1.34 -9.54 -4.50
C LEU A 43 1.71 -8.56 -5.61
N GLY A 44 0.71 -8.05 -6.32
CA GLY A 44 0.88 -7.01 -7.34
C GLY A 44 0.31 -5.68 -6.86
N ILE A 45 0.94 -4.58 -7.27
CA ILE A 45 0.41 -3.23 -7.04
C ILE A 45 -0.65 -2.91 -8.09
N ASN A 46 -1.79 -2.37 -7.66
CA ASN A 46 -2.84 -1.91 -8.57
C ASN A 46 -2.65 -0.43 -8.94
N TYR A 47 -1.84 -0.17 -9.97
CA TYR A 47 -1.56 1.18 -10.46
C TYR A 47 -2.80 1.97 -10.91
N ASN A 48 -3.87 1.30 -11.33
CA ASN A 48 -5.12 2.00 -11.69
C ASN A 48 -5.81 2.61 -10.46
N LYS A 49 -5.55 2.08 -9.26
CA LYS A 49 -6.06 2.59 -7.99
C LYS A 49 -5.04 3.45 -7.24
N THR A 50 -3.75 3.33 -7.56
CA THR A 50 -2.70 4.13 -6.94
C THR A 50 -2.75 5.56 -7.46
N LYS A 51 -2.82 6.53 -6.54
CA LYS A 51 -2.79 7.97 -6.87
C LYS A 51 -1.58 8.63 -6.23
N ILE A 52 -0.91 9.48 -6.98
CA ILE A 52 0.14 10.36 -6.47
C ILE A 52 -0.51 11.69 -6.08
N GLU A 53 -0.31 12.11 -4.85
CA GLU A 53 -0.75 13.41 -4.34
C GLU A 53 0.45 14.19 -3.82
N SER A 54 0.52 15.48 -4.14
CA SER A 54 1.55 16.38 -3.63
C SER A 54 0.98 17.20 -2.48
N THR A 55 1.48 16.98 -1.27
CA THR A 55 1.16 17.82 -0.12
C THR A 55 2.30 18.81 0.09
N ILE A 56 2.03 20.10 -0.10
CA ILE A 56 2.95 21.15 0.35
C ILE A 56 2.92 21.13 1.88
N ILE A 57 3.99 20.61 2.50
CA ILE A 57 4.18 20.78 3.95
C ILE A 57 4.59 22.24 4.13
N ILE A 58 3.63 23.09 4.50
CA ILE A 58 3.93 24.44 4.96
C ILE A 58 4.51 24.25 6.36
N GLU A 59 5.82 24.44 6.53
CA GLU A 59 6.38 24.54 7.89
C GLU A 59 5.72 25.75 8.58
N GLN A 60 5.07 25.50 9.72
CA GLN A 60 4.47 26.53 10.57
C GLN A 60 5.50 27.08 11.56
#